data_AF-A0A924I3H6-F1
#
_entry.id   AF-A0A924I3H6-F1
#
_cell.length_a   1.000
_cell.length_b   1.000
_cell.length_c   1.000
_cell.angle_alpha   90.00
_cell.angle_beta   90.00
_cell.angle_gamma   90.00
#
_symmetry.space_group_name_H-M   'P 1'
#
loop_
_entity.id
_entity.type
_entity.pdbx_description
1 polymer ?
#
loop_
_entity_poly.entity_id
_entity_poly.type
_entity_poly.pdbx_seq_one_letter_code
_entity_poly.pdbx_strand_id
1 'polypeptide(L)' 'RYPGGLWVGKFIKTCTYQRVLTDEASTMVGEYCSRLCALEGFAGHGEQANIRVRRYGGRNIPYGGKAEPA' A
#
# COMPACT_ATOMS: atom_id res chain seq x y z
N ARG A 1 -6.82 -30.77 14.96
CA ARG A 1 -5.54 -30.58 15.66
C ARG A 1 -5.17 -29.11 15.94
N TYR A 2 -5.80 -28.11 15.29
CA TYR A 2 -5.67 -26.69 15.67
C TYR A 2 -6.97 -25.86 15.68
N PRO A 3 -8.16 -26.43 15.94
CA PRO A 3 -9.34 -25.59 16.10
C PRO A 3 -9.23 -24.82 17.42
N GLY A 4 -9.33 -23.49 17.36
CA GLY A 4 -9.73 -22.74 18.54
C GLY A 4 -11.13 -23.21 18.92
N GLY A 5 -11.28 -23.83 20.10
CA GLY A 5 -12.56 -24.28 20.65
C GLY A 5 -13.58 -23.14 20.74
N LEU A 6 -14.78 -23.39 21.24
CA LEU A 6 -15.78 -22.33 21.41
C LEU A 6 -15.20 -21.19 22.27
N TRP A 7 -15.18 -19.99 21.72
CA TRP A 7 -14.70 -18.76 22.37
C TRP A 7 -15.33 -17.55 21.69
N VAL A 8 -15.25 -16.38 22.35
CA VAL A 8 -15.88 -15.13 21.87
C VAL A 8 -15.47 -14.73 20.45
N GLY A 9 -14.23 -15.03 20.04
CA GLY A 9 -13.72 -14.72 18.71
C GLY A 9 -14.49 -15.35 17.55
N LYS A 10 -15.31 -16.38 17.78
CA LYS A 10 -16.19 -16.96 16.75
C LYS A 10 -17.41 -16.09 16.42
N PHE A 11 -17.72 -15.11 17.26
CA PHE A 11 -18.86 -14.20 17.09
C PHE A 11 -18.45 -12.77 16.72
N ILE A 12 -17.15 -12.51 16.55
CA ILE A 12 -16.61 -11.21 16.15
C ILE A 12 -15.69 -11.36 14.93
N LYS A 13 -15.41 -10.23 14.25
CA LYS A 13 -14.46 -10.16 13.14
C LYS A 13 -13.34 -9.19 13.51
N THR A 14 -12.08 -9.61 13.34
CA THR A 14 -10.94 -8.69 13.44
C THR A 14 -10.90 -7.81 12.20
N CYS A 15 -11.23 -6.53 12.37
CA CYS A 15 -11.15 -5.53 11.30
C CYS A 15 -9.89 -4.68 11.50
N THR A 16 -8.93 -4.77 10.57
CA THR A 16 -7.74 -3.92 10.60
C THR A 16 -8.08 -2.53 10.07
N TYR A 17 -7.64 -1.49 10.77
CA TYR A 17 -7.77 -0.10 10.34
C TYR A 17 -6.40 0.54 10.27
N GLN A 18 -6.15 1.30 9.21
CA GLN A 18 -4.92 2.07 9.04
C GLN A 18 -5.26 3.47 8.56
N ARG A 19 -4.58 4.47 9.11
CA ARG A 19 -4.66 5.86 8.66
C ARG A 19 -3.24 6.39 8.46
N VAL A 20 -2.96 6.84 7.24
CA VAL A 20 -1.71 7.53 6.93
C VAL A 20 -1.85 8.98 7.40
N LEU A 21 -0.94 9.43 8.26
CA LEU A 21 -1.07 10.72 8.95
C LEU A 21 -0.29 11.86 8.30
N THR A 22 0.75 11.55 7.54
CA THR A 22 1.62 12.57 6.94
C THR A 22 1.90 12.28 5.47
N ASP A 23 2.23 13.34 4.75
CA ASP A 23 2.52 13.31 3.32
C ASP A 23 3.84 12.57 3.05
N GLU A 24 4.81 12.68 3.96
CA GLU A 24 6.09 11.95 3.89
C GLU A 24 5.87 10.45 4.03
N ALA A 25 5.00 10.01 4.96
CA ALA A 25 4.65 8.60 5.12
C ALA A 25 3.90 8.07 3.88
N SER A 26 2.98 8.87 3.32
CA SER A 26 2.26 8.57 2.08
C SER A 26 3.21 8.35 0.91
N THR A 27 4.23 9.21 0.80
CA THR A 27 5.27 9.14 -0.24
C THR A 27 6.15 7.90 -0.04
N MET A 28 6.69 7.71 1.17
CA MET A 28 7.56 6.58 1.49
C MET A 28 6.90 5.23 1.14
N VAL A 29 5.69 4.99 1.64
CA VAL A 29 4.97 3.73 1.37
C VAL A 29 4.58 3.63 -0.11
N GLY A 30 4.20 4.75 -0.74
CA GLY A 30 3.88 4.81 -2.15
C GLY A 30 5.03 4.36 -3.05
N GLU A 31 6.26 4.78 -2.75
CA GLU A 31 7.45 4.38 -3.54
C GLU A 31 7.72 2.88 -3.47
N TYR A 32 7.61 2.26 -2.28
CA TYR A 32 7.73 0.82 -2.15
C TYR A 32 6.61 0.09 -2.89
N CYS A 33 5.35 0.53 -2.71
CA CYS A 33 4.19 -0.07 -3.37
C CYS A 33 4.30 0.02 -4.90
N SER A 34 4.75 1.15 -5.43
CA SER A 34 5.00 1.35 -6.87
C SER A 34 5.97 0.30 -7.43
N ARG A 35 7.12 0.11 -6.78
CA ARG A 35 8.14 -0.87 -7.19
C ARG A 35 7.62 -2.31 -7.12
N LEU A 36 6.95 -2.66 -6.02
CA LEU A 36 6.39 -4.00 -5.83
C LEU A 36 5.31 -4.30 -6.86
N CYS A 37 4.37 -3.38 -7.09
CA CYS A 37 3.32 -3.55 -8.09
C CYS A 37 3.87 -3.70 -9.50
N ALA A 38 4.96 -3.02 -9.84
CA ALA A 38 5.64 -3.17 -11.12
C ALA A 38 6.26 -4.57 -11.29
N LEU A 39 6.77 -5.17 -10.21
CA LEU A 39 7.27 -6.55 -10.21
C LEU A 39 6.14 -7.58 -10.28
N GLU A 40 5.00 -7.29 -9.64
CA GLU A 40 3.85 -8.18 -9.55
C GLU A 40 2.89 -8.08 -10.75
N GLY A 41 3.06 -7.09 -11.63
CA GLY A 41 2.17 -6.86 -12.77
C GLY A 41 0.86 -6.15 -12.42
N PHE A 42 0.78 -5.49 -11.26
CA PHE A 42 -0.43 -4.78 -10.79
C PHE A 42 -0.44 -3.31 -11.15
N ALA A 43 -0.53 -3.00 -12.45
CA ALA A 43 -0.43 -1.63 -12.97
C ALA A 43 -1.40 -0.63 -12.29
N GLY A 44 -2.65 -1.02 -12.00
CA GLY A 44 -3.62 -0.15 -11.34
C GLY A 44 -3.27 0.19 -9.88
N HIS A 45 -2.75 -0.78 -9.13
CA HIS A 45 -2.29 -0.57 -7.75
C HIS A 45 -1.02 0.29 -7.73
N GLY A 46 -0.08 -0.01 -8.63
CA GLY A 46 1.14 0.77 -8.81
C GLY A 46 0.83 2.22 -9.18
N GLU A 47 -0.12 2.44 -10.08
CA GLU A 47 -0.52 3.79 -10.48
C GLU A 47 -1.23 4.55 -9.35
N GLN A 48 -2.05 3.86 -8.54
CA GLN A 48 -2.62 4.46 -7.33
C GLN A 48 -1.49 4.96 -6.40
N ALA A 49 -0.45 4.15 -6.18
CA ALA A 49 0.72 4.55 -5.41
C ALA A 49 1.48 5.72 -6.06
N ASN A 50 1.70 5.68 -7.37
CA ASN A 50 2.38 6.72 -8.14
C ASN A 50 1.69 8.09 -8.02
N ILE A 51 0.35 8.13 -8.00
CA ILE A 51 -0.40 9.38 -7.80
C ILE A 51 -0.01 10.04 -6.47
N ARG A 52 0.13 9.26 -5.40
CA ARG A 52 0.55 9.78 -4.09
C ARG A 52 2.00 10.24 -4.10
N VAL A 53 2.89 9.47 -4.72
CA VAL A 53 4.31 9.83 -4.87
C VAL A 53 4.48 11.14 -5.65
N ARG A 54 3.72 11.33 -6.73
CA ARG A 54 3.69 12.61 -7.48
C ARG A 54 3.15 13.75 -6.63
N ARG A 55 2.01 13.54 -5.97
CA ARG A 55 1.30 14.58 -5.23
C ARG A 55 2.06 15.05 -3.99
N TYR A 56 2.61 14.13 -3.22
CA TYR A 56 3.17 14.39 -1.90
C TYR A 56 4.70 14.35 -1.88
N GLY A 57 5.32 13.56 -2.77
CA GLY A 57 6.77 13.44 -2.87
C GLY A 57 7.40 14.36 -3.93
N GLY A 58 6.59 15.02 -4.77
CA GLY A 58 7.08 15.90 -5.83
C GLY A 58 7.88 15.17 -6.93
N ARG A 59 7.87 13.84 -6.98
CA ARG A 59 8.62 13.04 -7.95
C ARG A 59 7.76 12.75 -9.18
N ASN A 60 8.27 13.03 -10.37
CA ASN A 60 7.53 12.74 -11.60
C ASN A 60 7.70 11.28 -12.03
N ILE A 61 6.70 10.44 -11.71
CA ILE A 61 6.65 9.04 -12.15
C ILE A 61 5.73 8.95 -13.38
N PRO A 62 6.15 8.35 -14.51
CA PRO A 62 5.28 8.13 -15.66
C PRO A 62 4.03 7.31 -15.31
N TYR A 63 2.92 7.54 -16.03
CA TYR A 63 1.70 6.75 -15.87
C TYR A 63 1.97 5.28 -16.16
N GLY A 64 1.59 4.39 -15.23
CA GLY A 64 1.88 2.96 -15.34
C GLY A 64 3.37 2.60 -15.22
N GLY A 65 4.22 3.59 -14.94
CA GLY A 65 5.64 3.39 -14.64
C GLY A 65 5.87 3.00 -13.18
N LYS A 66 7.14 3.02 -12.78
CA LYS A 66 7.58 2.69 -11.41
C LYS A 66 8.45 3.78 -10.82
N ALA A 67 8.39 3.94 -9.51
CA ALA A 67 9.32 4.79 -8.78
C ALA A 67 10.71 4.13 -8.70
N GLU A 68 11.76 4.87 -9.01
CA GLU A 68 13.13 4.41 -8.73
C GLU A 68 13.50 4.64 -7.25
N PRO A 69 14.43 3.88 -6.67
CA PRO A 69 15.00 4.19 -5.36
C PRO A 69 15.52 5.64 -5.33
N ALA A 70 15.32 6.33 -4.20
CA ALA A 70 15.89 7.66 -3.97
C ALA A 70 17.41 7.60 -3.75
#